data_AF-A0AAU7XGF0-F1
#
_entry.id   AF-A0AAU7XGF0-F1
#
_cell.length_a   1.000
_cell.length_b   1.000
_cell.length_c   1.000
_cell.angle_alpha   90.00
_cell.angle_beta   90.00
_cell.angle_gamma   90.00
#
_symmetry.space_group_name_H-M   'P 1'
#
loop_
_entity.id
_entity.type
_entity.pdbx_description
1 polymer ?
#
loop_
_entity_poly.entity_id
_entity_poly.type
_entity_poly.pdbx_seq_one_letter_code
_entity_poly.pdbx_strand_id
1 'polypeptide(L)'
;MSTSYTIATTFPPGAPAGAAVGPYLMPPSGTAIDINKPLVIYIGALAAANTTASTPGIATTTAQPAFSLSWTPAGFTTNLYFAKISVAAAYVWSADTGTRVKLAQYFNIFRSQVEALEVTAATAATGGLIPGGTQILLNRVATNMPLRFDEILPYLYNFNALNQSFDLLPGMVLRAEWAGYQYCDAPGGQGNAYNAFVNSGTSRYVVSQRPDMTLALETFLAGLVPGYTLNPAPTCPIYAAGPLDWSVQGNARRHWRVVLPSTLSGSGNVDNQGSSANLSARILGADTFIDLDAATADVLAGNNGCTKASAGNNPIVSILFNGRVALIPELPIVLNKQAITVPLGSTVRNVIQQVADPAPFQFNGNNTIVTSLGVVLQRWTQAADIPVSAQSSSYTPANFQFLTSSQQAVPTGPLGDSYDVPLVKGDVLSTQYP
;
A
#
# COMPACT_ATOMS: atom_id res chain seq x y z
N MET A 1 28.60 -0.45 -4.99
CA MET A 1 27.25 -0.36 -4.40
C MET A 1 26.45 -1.53 -4.92
N SER A 2 25.83 -2.34 -4.05
CA SER A 2 24.85 -3.32 -4.52
C SER A 2 23.62 -2.57 -4.98
N THR A 3 23.18 -2.78 -6.22
CA THR A 3 21.91 -2.27 -6.73
C THR A 3 20.83 -3.36 -6.67
N SER A 4 20.99 -4.34 -5.80
CA SER A 4 20.11 -5.51 -5.76
C SER A 4 19.52 -5.73 -4.38
N TYR A 5 18.22 -6.04 -4.37
CA TYR A 5 17.56 -6.61 -3.21
C TYR A 5 18.12 -8.02 -2.95
N THR A 6 18.24 -8.40 -1.68
CA THR A 6 18.61 -9.76 -1.29
C THR A 6 17.52 -10.39 -0.43
N ILE A 7 17.38 -11.71 -0.53
CA ILE A 7 16.40 -12.46 0.26
C ILE A 7 17.16 -13.18 1.36
N ALA A 8 16.76 -12.95 2.60
CA ALA A 8 17.40 -13.52 3.78
C ALA A 8 16.36 -14.23 4.65
N THR A 9 16.67 -15.40 5.20
CA THR A 9 15.78 -16.08 6.16
C THR A 9 15.98 -15.63 7.60
N THR A 10 17.11 -15.00 7.89
CA THR A 10 17.46 -14.43 9.18
C THR A 10 18.11 -13.07 8.97
N PHE A 11 17.98 -12.21 9.97
CA PHE A 11 18.88 -11.06 10.08
C PHE A 11 20.32 -11.54 10.37
N PRO A 12 21.35 -10.75 10.04
CA PRO A 12 22.73 -11.06 10.40
C PRO A 12 22.91 -11.41 11.90
N PRO A 13 23.96 -12.17 12.28
CA PRO A 13 24.17 -12.61 13.67
C PRO A 13 24.17 -11.45 14.68
N GLY A 14 23.38 -11.57 15.75
CA GLY A 14 23.27 -10.57 16.83
C GLY A 14 21.89 -9.91 16.99
N ALA A 15 20.91 -10.23 16.13
CA ALA A 15 19.52 -9.84 16.33
C ALA A 15 18.93 -10.48 17.61
N PRO A 16 18.00 -9.81 18.32
CA PRO A 16 17.36 -10.35 19.52
C PRO A 16 16.80 -11.76 19.30
N ALA A 17 16.98 -12.64 20.29
CA ALA A 17 16.56 -14.04 20.21
C ALA A 17 15.06 -14.17 19.86
N GLY A 18 14.75 -14.94 18.83
CA GLY A 18 13.40 -15.26 18.37
C GLY A 18 13.45 -16.35 17.30
N ALA A 19 12.38 -17.12 17.15
CA ALA A 19 12.28 -18.08 16.05
C ALA A 19 12.29 -17.33 14.71
N ALA A 20 13.11 -17.75 13.76
CA ALA A 20 13.21 -17.08 12.47
C ALA A 20 11.87 -17.18 11.70
N VAL A 21 11.18 -16.05 11.50
CA VAL A 21 9.94 -15.95 10.71
C VAL A 21 10.19 -15.23 9.38
N GLY A 22 11.24 -15.63 8.64
CA GLY A 22 11.49 -15.11 7.28
C GLY A 22 10.60 -15.76 6.21
N PRO A 23 10.89 -15.54 4.91
CA PRO A 23 11.94 -14.70 4.36
C PRO A 23 11.73 -13.18 4.53
N TYR A 24 12.84 -12.46 4.59
CA TYR A 24 12.97 -11.01 4.59
C TYR A 24 13.47 -10.54 3.23
N LEU A 25 12.89 -9.44 2.75
CA LEU A 25 13.38 -8.66 1.64
C LEU A 25 14.32 -7.58 2.18
N MET A 26 15.62 -7.75 1.94
CA MET A 26 16.66 -6.83 2.36
C MET A 26 16.91 -5.80 1.24
N PRO A 27 16.85 -4.50 1.56
CA PRO A 27 17.05 -3.44 0.57
C PRO A 27 18.51 -3.40 0.08
N PRO A 28 18.76 -2.86 -1.13
CA PRO A 28 20.10 -2.58 -1.58
C PRO A 28 20.77 -1.59 -0.62
N SER A 29 21.97 -1.93 -0.12
CA SER A 29 22.77 -1.02 0.70
C SER A 29 24.12 -0.73 0.05
N GLY A 30 24.55 0.53 0.18
CA GLY A 30 25.86 0.99 -0.27
C GLY A 30 26.97 0.68 0.72
N THR A 31 26.63 0.31 1.95
CA THR A 31 27.55 0.07 3.07
C THR A 31 27.26 -1.27 3.77
N ALA A 32 28.17 -1.73 4.62
CA ALA A 32 27.91 -2.92 5.42
C ALA A 32 26.80 -2.63 6.45
N ILE A 33 25.79 -3.49 6.51
CA ILE A 33 24.68 -3.37 7.47
C ILE A 33 25.20 -3.58 8.89
N ASP A 34 25.04 -2.57 9.74
CA ASP A 34 25.32 -2.65 11.19
C ASP A 34 23.98 -2.73 11.95
N ILE A 35 23.62 -3.95 12.37
CA ILE A 35 22.35 -4.24 13.05
C ILE A 35 22.21 -3.57 14.42
N ASN A 36 23.32 -3.07 15.00
CA ASN A 36 23.31 -2.37 16.29
C ASN A 36 23.05 -0.87 16.12
N LYS A 37 23.00 -0.38 14.88
CA LYS A 37 22.74 1.03 14.57
C LYS A 37 21.35 1.23 13.97
N PRO A 38 20.75 2.42 14.20
CA PRO A 38 19.53 2.79 13.50
C PRO A 38 19.71 2.70 11.99
N LEU A 39 18.67 2.25 11.29
CA LEU A 39 18.61 2.39 9.85
C LEU A 39 18.37 3.85 9.52
N VAL A 40 19.27 4.46 8.76
CA VAL A 40 19.17 5.87 8.36
C VAL A 40 18.83 5.95 6.88
N ILE A 41 17.80 6.72 6.54
CA ILE A 41 17.29 6.88 5.18
C ILE A 41 17.27 8.36 4.85
N TYR A 42 17.94 8.74 3.76
CA TYR A 42 17.91 10.12 3.25
C TYR A 42 17.00 10.20 2.03
N ILE A 43 16.04 11.12 2.06
CA ILE A 43 15.09 11.34 0.97
C ILE A 43 15.17 12.79 0.50
N GLY A 44 15.49 12.96 -0.77
CA GLY A 44 15.60 14.27 -1.43
C GLY A 44 14.32 14.72 -2.11
N ALA A 45 14.31 16.00 -2.52
CA ALA A 45 13.23 16.65 -3.26
C ALA A 45 11.86 16.66 -2.54
N LEU A 46 11.84 16.57 -1.21
CA LEU A 46 10.61 16.63 -0.40
C LEU A 46 10.56 17.81 0.57
N ALA A 47 11.69 18.50 0.80
CA ALA A 47 11.73 19.68 1.64
C ALA A 47 11.04 20.87 0.95
N ALA A 48 10.10 21.51 1.63
CA ALA A 48 9.48 22.74 1.17
C ALA A 48 10.49 23.91 1.19
N ALA A 49 10.14 25.02 0.52
CA ALA A 49 10.88 26.26 0.65
C ALA A 49 11.02 26.66 2.13
N ASN A 50 12.13 27.31 2.50
CA ASN A 50 12.45 27.72 3.89
C ASN A 50 12.72 26.57 4.88
N THR A 51 12.75 25.32 4.43
CA THR A 51 13.18 24.21 5.29
C THR A 51 14.64 24.37 5.65
N THR A 52 14.95 24.24 6.93
CA THR A 52 16.30 24.36 7.50
C THR A 52 16.56 23.21 8.48
N ALA A 53 17.80 23.10 8.98
CA ALA A 53 18.12 22.12 10.03
C ALA A 53 17.35 22.36 11.34
N SER A 54 16.86 23.60 11.56
CA SER A 54 16.02 23.97 12.70
C SER A 54 14.52 23.78 12.47
N THR A 55 14.09 23.48 11.24
CA THR A 55 12.67 23.20 10.96
C THR A 55 12.24 21.98 11.80
N PRO A 56 11.09 22.06 12.50
CA PRO A 56 10.61 20.94 13.29
C PRO A 56 10.47 19.66 12.43
N GLY A 57 10.95 18.55 12.99
CA GLY A 57 10.75 17.21 12.44
C GLY A 57 9.88 16.36 13.38
N ILE A 58 10.13 15.06 13.37
CA ILE A 58 9.45 14.10 14.26
C ILE A 58 10.48 13.54 15.23
N ALA A 59 10.25 13.78 16.53
CA ALA A 59 11.03 13.18 17.60
C ALA A 59 10.43 11.83 18.02
N THR A 60 11.29 10.91 18.48
CA THR A 60 10.81 9.69 19.14
C THR A 60 10.09 10.05 20.44
N THR A 61 9.03 9.31 20.75
CA THR A 61 8.24 9.46 21.97
C THR A 61 8.00 8.10 22.63
N THR A 62 7.42 8.09 23.82
CA THR A 62 6.97 6.84 24.46
C THR A 62 5.88 6.13 23.66
N ALA A 63 5.02 6.87 22.97
CA ALA A 63 3.96 6.32 22.11
C ALA A 63 4.50 5.80 20.76
N GLN A 64 5.63 6.34 20.30
CA GLN A 64 6.25 6.01 19.02
C GLN A 64 7.78 6.12 19.16
N PRO A 65 8.48 5.07 19.63
CA PRO A 65 9.92 5.11 19.87
C PRO A 65 10.76 4.71 18.65
N ALA A 66 10.14 4.22 17.58
CA ALA A 66 10.85 3.54 16.49
C ALA A 66 11.29 4.45 15.34
N PHE A 67 10.65 5.60 15.14
CA PHE A 67 10.82 6.45 13.96
C PHE A 67 11.13 7.88 14.40
N SER A 68 12.00 8.53 13.65
CA SER A 68 12.25 9.96 13.80
C SER A 68 12.56 10.56 12.44
N LEU A 69 12.27 11.84 12.29
CA LEU A 69 12.52 12.62 11.09
C LEU A 69 13.22 13.91 11.49
N SER A 70 14.29 14.24 10.78
CA SER A 70 15.00 15.51 10.89
C SER A 70 15.38 16.02 9.51
N TRP A 71 15.73 17.31 9.41
CA TRP A 71 16.17 17.91 8.16
C TRP A 71 17.68 18.10 8.18
N THR A 72 18.37 17.58 7.16
CA THR A 72 19.82 17.75 7.02
C THR A 72 20.13 18.48 5.72
N PRO A 73 21.11 19.41 5.69
CA PRO A 73 21.55 20.02 4.43
C PRO A 73 22.02 18.95 3.44
N ALA A 74 21.74 19.15 2.16
CA ALA A 74 22.41 18.41 1.10
C ALA A 74 23.87 18.91 1.05
N GLY A 75 24.84 18.02 1.21
CA GLY A 75 26.26 18.35 1.29
C GLY A 75 26.88 18.87 -0.01
N PHE A 76 26.09 18.97 -1.09
CA PHE A 76 26.48 19.63 -2.34
C PHE A 76 25.82 21.01 -2.54
N THR A 77 24.91 21.45 -1.65
CA THR A 77 24.32 22.80 -1.68
C THR A 77 23.70 23.18 -0.34
N THR A 78 23.92 24.42 0.09
CA THR A 78 23.37 24.93 1.37
C THR A 78 21.85 25.14 1.35
N ASN A 79 21.23 25.10 0.17
CA ASN A 79 19.83 25.51 -0.02
C ASN A 79 18.87 24.33 -0.23
N LEU A 80 19.38 23.10 -0.28
CA LEU A 80 18.53 21.90 -0.35
C LEU A 80 18.67 21.11 0.93
N TYR A 81 17.56 20.53 1.37
CA TYR A 81 17.50 19.71 2.56
C TYR A 81 16.94 18.32 2.23
N PHE A 82 17.51 17.32 2.88
CA PHE A 82 17.01 15.96 2.88
C PHE A 82 16.16 15.73 4.12
N ALA A 83 15.05 15.00 3.94
CA ALA A 83 14.38 14.35 5.05
C ALA A 83 15.27 13.17 5.47
N LYS A 84 15.84 13.24 6.67
CA LYS A 84 16.62 12.19 7.30
C LYS A 84 15.71 11.43 8.26
N ILE A 85 15.35 10.20 7.88
CA ILE A 85 14.58 9.29 8.71
C ILE A 85 15.55 8.38 9.43
N SER A 86 15.34 8.18 10.73
CA SER A 86 16.08 7.20 11.53
C SER A 86 15.09 6.21 12.13
N VAL A 87 15.27 4.93 11.79
CA VAL A 87 14.48 3.81 12.32
C VAL A 87 15.31 3.06 13.36
N ALA A 88 14.79 2.96 14.58
CA ALA A 88 15.53 2.41 15.71
C ALA A 88 15.90 0.93 15.49
N ALA A 89 17.17 0.63 15.75
CA ALA A 89 17.79 -0.69 15.55
C ALA A 89 17.01 -1.83 16.20
N ALA A 90 16.56 -1.60 17.44
CA ALA A 90 15.84 -2.58 18.26
C ALA A 90 14.54 -3.09 17.62
N TYR A 91 13.95 -2.34 16.68
CA TYR A 91 12.72 -2.73 16.00
C TYR A 91 12.97 -3.19 14.56
N VAL A 92 13.74 -2.42 13.78
CA VAL A 92 13.93 -2.68 12.34
C VAL A 92 14.71 -3.96 12.06
N TRP A 93 15.67 -4.31 12.92
CA TRP A 93 16.51 -5.52 12.80
C TRP A 93 16.04 -6.68 13.70
N SER A 94 14.89 -6.55 14.37
CA SER A 94 14.35 -7.62 15.21
C SER A 94 13.60 -8.63 14.38
N ALA A 95 13.83 -9.92 14.64
CA ALA A 95 13.06 -11.03 14.06
C ALA A 95 11.84 -11.44 14.90
N ASP A 96 11.68 -10.87 16.10
CA ASP A 96 10.58 -11.20 17.01
C ASP A 96 9.24 -10.67 16.49
N THR A 97 8.25 -11.56 16.34
CA THR A 97 6.91 -11.23 15.82
C THR A 97 6.24 -10.10 16.60
N GLY A 98 6.36 -10.08 17.93
CA GLY A 98 5.76 -9.02 18.77
C GLY A 98 6.39 -7.65 18.49
N THR A 99 7.69 -7.62 18.31
CA THR A 99 8.46 -6.42 17.95
C THR A 99 8.11 -5.92 16.55
N ARG A 100 7.93 -6.84 15.58
CA ARG A 100 7.48 -6.48 14.22
C ARG A 100 6.08 -5.87 14.20
N VAL A 101 5.15 -6.44 14.98
CA VAL A 101 3.78 -5.87 15.14
C VAL A 101 3.86 -4.46 15.71
N LYS A 102 4.69 -4.23 16.73
CA LYS A 102 4.93 -2.88 17.28
C LYS A 102 5.53 -1.93 16.25
N LEU A 103 6.50 -2.37 15.44
CA LEU A 103 7.08 -1.55 14.38
C LEU A 103 6.00 -1.08 13.39
N ALA A 104 5.09 -1.96 12.98
CA ALA A 104 3.97 -1.60 12.11
C ALA A 104 3.00 -0.60 12.77
N GLN A 105 2.66 -0.80 14.05
CA GLN A 105 1.86 0.17 14.82
C GLN A 105 2.53 1.54 14.90
N TYR A 106 3.83 1.55 15.18
CA TYR A 106 4.63 2.76 15.23
C TYR A 106 4.75 3.46 13.88
N PHE A 107 4.78 2.70 12.78
CA PHE A 107 4.74 3.26 11.43
C PHE A 107 3.38 3.93 11.14
N ASN A 108 2.28 3.34 11.61
CA ASN A 108 0.94 3.92 11.47
C ASN A 108 0.78 5.24 12.25
N ILE A 109 1.44 5.38 13.41
CA ILE A 109 1.50 6.67 14.12
C ILE A 109 2.41 7.65 13.35
N PHE A 110 3.57 7.18 12.91
CA PHE A 110 4.55 7.99 12.18
C PHE A 110 3.96 8.57 10.89
N ARG A 111 3.17 7.83 10.11
CA ARG A 111 2.54 8.37 8.88
C ARG A 111 1.64 9.57 9.14
N SER A 112 0.87 9.57 10.22
CA SER A 112 0.00 10.68 10.59
C SER A 112 0.82 11.90 11.05
N GLN A 113 1.95 11.65 11.73
CA GLN A 113 2.89 12.71 12.12
C GLN A 113 3.59 13.30 10.89
N VAL A 114 4.01 12.48 9.93
CA VAL A 114 4.62 12.93 8.66
C VAL A 114 3.62 13.77 7.86
N GLU A 115 2.36 13.33 7.79
CA GLU A 115 1.31 14.09 7.12
C GLU A 115 1.14 15.51 7.69
N ALA A 116 1.22 15.63 9.01
CA ALA A 116 1.11 16.93 9.69
C ALA A 116 2.30 17.86 9.43
N LEU A 117 3.41 17.36 8.86
CA LEU A 117 4.55 18.19 8.44
C LEU A 117 4.35 18.85 7.08
N GLU A 118 3.32 18.49 6.32
CA GLU A 118 3.09 19.11 5.02
C GLU A 118 2.75 20.59 5.15
N VAL A 119 3.46 21.42 4.38
CA VAL A 119 3.23 22.85 4.39
C VAL A 119 1.89 23.17 3.75
N THR A 120 1.14 24.04 4.41
CA THR A 120 -0.06 24.67 3.87
C THR A 120 0.27 26.10 3.49
N ALA A 121 -0.68 26.82 2.88
CA ALA A 121 -0.54 28.26 2.66
C ALA A 121 -0.19 29.03 3.95
N ALA A 122 -0.67 28.56 5.11
CA ALA A 122 -0.42 29.17 6.41
C ALA A 122 0.96 28.85 7.01
N THR A 123 1.57 27.71 6.65
CA THR A 123 2.84 27.22 7.24
C THR A 123 4.03 27.28 6.27
N ALA A 124 3.85 27.81 5.05
CA ALA A 124 4.91 27.92 4.04
C ALA A 124 6.16 28.71 4.51
N ALA A 125 6.00 29.64 5.45
CA ALA A 125 7.11 30.44 5.99
C ALA A 125 8.02 29.66 6.94
N THR A 126 7.55 28.59 7.58
CA THR A 126 8.32 27.80 8.56
C THR A 126 9.07 26.61 7.95
N GLY A 127 8.84 26.33 6.66
CA GLY A 127 9.33 25.14 6.00
C GLY A 127 8.63 23.87 6.49
N GLY A 128 9.06 22.72 5.98
CA GLY A 128 8.46 21.41 6.27
C GLY A 128 8.48 20.51 5.05
N LEU A 129 7.48 19.64 4.95
CA LEU A 129 7.32 18.72 3.82
C LEU A 129 6.50 19.40 2.72
N ILE A 130 6.85 19.21 1.45
CA ILE A 130 6.01 19.70 0.34
C ILE A 130 4.62 19.03 0.36
N PRO A 131 3.56 19.70 -0.14
CA PRO A 131 2.25 19.07 -0.31
C PRO A 131 2.34 17.79 -1.15
N GLY A 132 1.73 16.70 -0.68
CA GLY A 132 1.81 15.38 -1.29
C GLY A 132 3.11 14.61 -1.04
N GLY A 133 4.09 15.21 -0.36
CA GLY A 133 5.38 14.59 -0.04
C GLY A 133 5.28 13.40 0.91
N THR A 134 4.21 13.30 1.71
CA THR A 134 4.00 12.22 2.69
C THR A 134 3.98 10.85 2.04
N GLN A 135 3.19 10.68 0.98
CA GLN A 135 3.04 9.38 0.31
C GLN A 135 4.37 8.91 -0.30
N ILE A 136 5.14 9.84 -0.88
CA ILE A 136 6.47 9.56 -1.41
C ILE A 136 7.40 9.15 -0.28
N LEU A 137 7.45 9.92 0.82
CA LEU A 137 8.31 9.65 1.97
C LEU A 137 8.04 8.26 2.55
N LEU A 138 6.78 7.94 2.83
CA LEU A 138 6.38 6.66 3.41
C LEU A 138 6.70 5.48 2.50
N ASN A 139 6.47 5.63 1.19
CA ASN A 139 6.87 4.63 0.21
C ASN A 139 8.38 4.38 0.25
N ARG A 140 9.21 5.44 0.29
CA ARG A 140 10.67 5.30 0.34
C ARG A 140 11.16 4.70 1.64
N VAL A 141 10.53 5.01 2.77
CA VAL A 141 10.84 4.37 4.05
C VAL A 141 10.53 2.87 3.96
N ALA A 142 9.35 2.49 3.47
CA ALA A 142 8.96 1.09 3.29
C ALA A 142 9.90 0.30 2.37
N THR A 143 10.29 0.87 1.22
CA THR A 143 11.18 0.17 0.25
C THR A 143 12.62 0.03 0.72
N ASN A 144 13.03 0.81 1.72
CA ASN A 144 14.39 0.81 2.29
C ASN A 144 14.44 0.17 3.68
N MET A 145 13.33 -0.31 4.24
CA MET A 145 13.34 -1.14 5.44
C MET A 145 13.49 -2.61 5.05
N PRO A 146 14.22 -3.41 5.85
CA PRO A 146 14.13 -4.85 5.74
C PRO A 146 12.75 -5.33 6.22
N LEU A 147 11.94 -5.85 5.31
CA LEU A 147 10.58 -6.28 5.58
C LEU A 147 10.42 -7.78 5.32
N ARG A 148 9.67 -8.48 6.17
CA ARG A 148 9.16 -9.81 5.84
C ARG A 148 8.17 -9.72 4.69
N PHE A 149 7.96 -10.81 3.98
CA PHE A 149 7.06 -10.79 2.82
C PHE A 149 5.62 -10.40 3.20
N ASP A 150 5.14 -10.86 4.35
CA ASP A 150 3.82 -10.50 4.89
C ASP A 150 3.72 -9.03 5.34
N GLU A 151 4.83 -8.31 5.47
CA GLU A 151 4.86 -6.91 5.89
C GLU A 151 4.87 -5.93 4.73
N ILE A 152 5.34 -6.34 3.55
CA ILE A 152 5.53 -5.44 2.39
C ILE A 152 4.23 -4.70 2.03
N LEU A 153 3.10 -5.41 1.94
CA LEU A 153 1.81 -4.82 1.57
C LEU A 153 1.19 -3.96 2.69
N PRO A 154 1.25 -4.35 3.98
CA PRO A 154 0.91 -3.46 5.09
C PRO A 154 1.66 -2.13 5.07
N TYR A 155 2.97 -2.11 4.82
CA TYR A 155 3.73 -0.84 4.80
C TYR A 155 3.45 0.01 3.55
N LEU A 156 3.20 -0.60 2.39
CA LEU A 156 3.03 0.11 1.12
C LEU A 156 1.60 0.52 0.81
N TYR A 157 0.61 -0.28 1.24
CA TYR A 157 -0.81 -0.11 0.87
C TYR A 157 -1.74 -0.19 2.07
N ASN A 158 -1.21 -0.19 3.29
CA ASN A 158 -1.98 -0.45 4.51
C ASN A 158 -2.90 -1.68 4.38
N PHE A 159 -2.41 -2.71 3.66
CA PHE A 159 -3.16 -3.93 3.43
C PHE A 159 -3.26 -4.72 4.73
N ASN A 160 -4.47 -4.79 5.28
CA ASN A 160 -4.77 -5.51 6.49
C ASN A 160 -5.72 -6.66 6.15
N ALA A 161 -5.16 -7.86 6.04
CA ALA A 161 -5.93 -9.06 5.71
C ALA A 161 -6.96 -9.43 6.80
N LEU A 162 -6.67 -9.15 8.07
CA LEU A 162 -7.58 -9.46 9.19
C LEU A 162 -8.80 -8.53 9.19
N ASN A 163 -8.58 -7.23 8.99
CA ASN A 163 -9.63 -6.21 8.92
C ASN A 163 -10.16 -6.01 7.49
N GLN A 164 -9.71 -6.84 6.54
CA GLN A 164 -10.11 -6.85 5.14
C GLN A 164 -10.11 -5.46 4.50
N SER A 165 -9.07 -4.68 4.74
CA SER A 165 -8.97 -3.29 4.30
C SER A 165 -7.64 -2.96 3.63
N PHE A 166 -7.66 -1.96 2.76
CA PHE A 166 -6.48 -1.50 2.02
C PHE A 166 -6.66 -0.07 1.51
N ASP A 167 -5.57 0.67 1.46
CA ASP A 167 -5.54 2.03 0.93
C ASP A 167 -5.43 2.00 -0.60
N LEU A 168 -6.20 2.88 -1.24
CA LEU A 168 -6.11 3.13 -2.68
C LEU A 168 -5.07 4.22 -2.93
N LEU A 169 -4.12 3.93 -3.81
CA LEU A 169 -3.06 4.86 -4.20
C LEU A 169 -3.19 5.28 -5.66
N PRO A 170 -2.68 6.48 -6.03
CA PRO A 170 -2.65 6.93 -7.42
C PRO A 170 -2.05 5.88 -8.37
N GLY A 171 -2.72 5.63 -9.49
CA GLY A 171 -2.32 4.67 -10.52
C GLY A 171 -2.75 3.22 -10.26
N MET A 172 -3.32 2.90 -9.10
CA MET A 172 -4.02 1.61 -8.93
C MET A 172 -5.27 1.57 -9.79
N VAL A 173 -5.72 0.37 -10.12
CA VAL A 173 -7.02 0.14 -10.77
C VAL A 173 -7.94 -0.55 -9.77
N LEU A 174 -9.10 0.02 -9.50
CA LEU A 174 -10.14 -0.61 -8.71
C LEU A 174 -11.07 -1.38 -9.64
N ARG A 175 -11.04 -2.71 -9.56
CA ARG A 175 -11.99 -3.57 -10.27
C ARG A 175 -13.21 -3.83 -9.38
N ALA A 176 -14.38 -3.42 -9.86
CA ALA A 176 -15.66 -3.74 -9.25
C ALA A 176 -16.30 -4.90 -10.01
N GLU A 177 -16.60 -5.98 -9.30
CA GLU A 177 -17.44 -7.08 -9.80
C GLU A 177 -18.83 -6.98 -9.20
N TRP A 178 -19.82 -6.85 -10.07
CA TRP A 178 -21.20 -6.56 -9.69
C TRP A 178 -22.03 -7.83 -9.76
N ALA A 179 -22.73 -8.16 -8.69
CA ALA A 179 -23.77 -9.15 -8.75
C ALA A 179 -25.13 -8.49 -8.93
N GLY A 180 -25.77 -8.76 -10.06
CA GLY A 180 -27.14 -8.39 -10.35
C GLY A 180 -28.09 -9.34 -9.64
N TYR A 181 -29.16 -8.79 -9.08
CA TYR A 181 -30.22 -9.61 -8.54
C TYR A 181 -31.12 -10.12 -9.68
N GLN A 182 -31.32 -11.44 -9.74
CA GLN A 182 -32.29 -12.04 -10.64
C GLN A 182 -33.53 -12.45 -9.83
N TYR A 183 -34.65 -11.82 -10.15
CA TYR A 183 -35.95 -12.18 -9.63
C TYR A 183 -36.66 -13.09 -10.62
N CYS A 184 -36.98 -14.30 -10.18
CA CYS A 184 -37.62 -15.32 -11.00
C CYS A 184 -39.09 -15.55 -10.63
N ASP A 185 -39.57 -15.22 -9.42
CA ASP A 185 -41.00 -15.35 -9.05
C ASP A 185 -41.43 -14.59 -7.79
N ALA A 186 -42.75 -14.38 -7.66
CA ALA A 186 -43.43 -13.76 -6.51
C ALA A 186 -43.21 -14.51 -5.18
N PRO A 187 -43.04 -13.79 -4.03
CA PRO A 187 -42.91 -14.45 -2.73
C PRO A 187 -44.09 -15.38 -2.45
N GLY A 188 -43.79 -16.69 -2.36
CA GLY A 188 -44.78 -17.75 -2.09
C GLY A 188 -45.16 -18.57 -3.33
N GLY A 189 -44.65 -18.23 -4.52
CA GLY A 189 -44.84 -18.98 -5.76
C GLY A 189 -43.90 -20.18 -5.91
N GLN A 190 -44.31 -21.12 -6.77
CA GLN A 190 -43.50 -22.26 -7.18
C GLN A 190 -42.34 -21.78 -8.07
N GLY A 191 -41.16 -21.56 -7.50
CA GLY A 191 -40.00 -20.98 -8.20
C GLY A 191 -39.13 -20.04 -7.37
N ASN A 192 -39.54 -19.72 -6.13
CA ASN A 192 -38.78 -18.91 -5.18
C ASN A 192 -37.31 -19.31 -4.97
N ALA A 193 -36.95 -20.58 -5.19
CA ALA A 193 -35.57 -21.06 -5.10
C ALA A 193 -34.63 -20.52 -6.19
N TYR A 194 -35.16 -19.85 -7.22
CA TYR A 194 -34.40 -19.27 -8.32
C TYR A 194 -34.10 -17.76 -8.13
N ASN A 195 -34.51 -17.15 -7.01
CA ASN A 195 -34.19 -15.77 -6.65
C ASN A 195 -32.78 -15.70 -6.04
N ALA A 196 -31.82 -15.11 -6.75
CA ALA A 196 -30.45 -15.04 -6.29
C ALA A 196 -29.66 -13.88 -6.90
N PHE A 197 -28.52 -13.56 -6.28
CA PHE A 197 -27.48 -12.76 -6.92
C PHE A 197 -26.72 -13.59 -7.96
N VAL A 198 -26.64 -13.09 -9.19
CA VAL A 198 -25.83 -13.63 -10.29
C VAL A 198 -24.82 -12.58 -10.73
N ASN A 199 -23.62 -12.99 -11.17
CA ASN A 199 -22.65 -12.02 -11.67
C ASN A 199 -23.19 -11.37 -12.95
N SER A 200 -23.24 -10.04 -12.99
CA SER A 200 -23.86 -9.29 -14.08
C SER A 200 -22.90 -8.32 -14.77
N GLY A 201 -21.68 -8.13 -14.25
CA GLY A 201 -20.73 -7.23 -14.90
C GLY A 201 -19.45 -6.98 -14.12
N THR A 202 -18.46 -6.46 -14.84
CA THR A 202 -17.19 -6.02 -14.27
C THR A 202 -16.88 -4.61 -14.78
N SER A 203 -16.43 -3.75 -13.88
CA SER A 203 -15.99 -2.40 -14.20
C SER A 203 -14.61 -2.16 -13.61
N ARG A 204 -13.76 -1.41 -14.32
CA ARG A 204 -12.40 -1.05 -13.86
C ARG A 204 -12.27 0.46 -13.82
N TYR A 205 -11.77 0.97 -12.71
CA TYR A 205 -11.66 2.41 -12.47
C TYR A 205 -10.24 2.76 -12.05
N VAL A 206 -9.61 3.69 -12.76
CA VAL A 206 -8.26 4.13 -12.42
C VAL A 206 -8.33 5.11 -11.25
N VAL A 207 -7.57 4.86 -10.19
CA VAL A 207 -7.40 5.81 -9.09
C VAL A 207 -6.48 6.92 -9.57
N SER A 208 -7.03 8.11 -9.77
CA SER A 208 -6.31 9.27 -10.29
C SER A 208 -6.02 10.27 -9.17
N GLN A 209 -4.89 10.96 -9.25
CA GLN A 209 -4.58 12.07 -8.36
C GLN A 209 -4.83 13.39 -9.10
N ARG A 210 -5.58 14.29 -8.47
CA ARG A 210 -5.84 15.63 -8.97
C ARG A 210 -4.69 16.59 -8.60
N PRO A 211 -4.56 17.75 -9.25
CA PRO A 211 -3.53 18.74 -8.91
C PRO A 211 -3.56 19.24 -7.46
N ASP A 212 -4.73 19.19 -6.80
CA ASP A 212 -4.92 19.53 -5.38
C ASP A 212 -4.55 18.37 -4.43
N MET A 213 -3.92 17.31 -4.94
CA MET A 213 -3.52 16.08 -4.25
C MET A 213 -4.67 15.19 -3.77
N THR A 214 -5.94 15.54 -4.04
CA THR A 214 -7.07 14.64 -3.78
C THR A 214 -7.10 13.50 -4.80
N LEU A 215 -7.58 12.33 -4.39
CA LEU A 215 -7.80 11.21 -5.30
C LEU A 215 -9.25 11.18 -5.75
N ALA A 216 -9.42 10.74 -6.99
CA ALA A 216 -10.70 10.49 -7.62
C ALA A 216 -10.69 9.12 -8.31
N LEU A 217 -11.85 8.46 -8.30
CA LEU A 217 -12.06 7.16 -8.90
C LEU A 217 -12.56 7.37 -10.34
N GLU A 218 -11.64 7.21 -11.30
CA GLU A 218 -11.74 7.54 -12.73
C GLU A 218 -11.26 8.96 -13.09
N THR A 219 -10.34 9.04 -14.07
CA THR A 219 -9.61 10.26 -14.46
C THR A 219 -10.45 11.24 -15.28
N PHE A 220 -11.29 10.75 -16.20
CA PHE A 220 -12.16 11.58 -17.03
C PHE A 220 -13.17 12.36 -16.17
N LEU A 221 -13.88 11.68 -15.27
CA LEU A 221 -14.84 12.28 -14.34
C LEU A 221 -14.14 13.23 -13.35
N ALA A 222 -12.92 12.89 -12.93
CA ALA A 222 -12.08 13.79 -12.13
C ALA A 222 -11.70 15.09 -12.86
N GLY A 223 -11.73 15.11 -14.20
CA GLY A 223 -11.40 16.27 -15.02
C GLY A 223 -12.56 17.25 -15.24
N LEU A 224 -13.80 16.88 -14.88
CA LEU A 224 -14.97 17.73 -15.11
C LEU A 224 -15.00 18.91 -14.12
N VAL A 225 -15.05 20.14 -14.65
CA VAL A 225 -15.19 21.39 -13.88
C VAL A 225 -16.27 22.29 -14.51
N PRO A 226 -17.34 22.64 -13.77
CA PRO A 226 -17.68 22.15 -12.43
C PRO A 226 -18.03 20.65 -12.48
N GLY A 227 -17.70 19.92 -11.42
CA GLY A 227 -18.10 18.51 -11.29
C GLY A 227 -19.63 18.37 -11.31
N TYR A 228 -20.12 17.15 -11.42
CA TYR A 228 -21.56 16.90 -11.38
C TYR A 228 -22.03 16.72 -9.92
N THR A 229 -23.28 17.10 -9.64
CA THR A 229 -23.94 16.97 -8.34
C THR A 229 -25.18 16.11 -8.46
N LEU A 230 -25.47 15.30 -7.45
CA LEU A 230 -26.77 14.62 -7.34
C LEU A 230 -27.80 15.55 -6.70
N ASN A 231 -29.05 15.48 -7.16
CA ASN A 231 -30.20 16.14 -6.55
C ASN A 231 -31.27 15.09 -6.23
N PRO A 232 -31.60 14.84 -4.95
CA PRO A 232 -31.11 15.53 -3.75
C PRO A 232 -29.62 15.28 -3.47
N ALA A 233 -29.03 16.15 -2.64
CA ALA A 233 -27.64 16.00 -2.21
C ALA A 233 -27.41 14.61 -1.57
N PRO A 234 -26.26 13.97 -1.83
CA PRO A 234 -25.99 12.65 -1.29
C PRO A 234 -25.98 12.70 0.25
N THR A 235 -26.67 11.75 0.88
CA THR A 235 -26.56 11.51 2.33
C THR A 235 -25.39 10.57 2.59
N CYS A 236 -24.87 10.56 3.82
CA CYS A 236 -23.81 9.64 4.21
C CYS A 236 -24.42 8.42 4.96
N PRO A 237 -24.18 7.17 4.52
CA PRO A 237 -23.31 6.78 3.41
C PRO A 237 -23.96 7.06 2.04
N ILE A 238 -23.11 7.36 1.06
CA ILE A 238 -23.49 7.52 -0.33
C ILE A 238 -23.77 6.13 -0.91
N TYR A 239 -24.97 5.93 -1.44
CA TYR A 239 -25.33 4.69 -2.13
C TYR A 239 -24.94 4.79 -3.60
N ALA A 240 -23.90 4.07 -3.99
CA ALA A 240 -23.39 4.05 -5.35
C ALA A 240 -23.93 2.86 -6.15
N ALA A 241 -24.51 3.16 -7.31
CA ALA A 241 -24.88 2.21 -8.36
C ALA A 241 -23.90 2.25 -9.55
N GLY A 242 -23.04 3.26 -9.63
CA GLY A 242 -22.02 3.35 -10.66
C GLY A 242 -21.01 4.47 -10.44
N PRO A 243 -20.15 4.73 -11.44
CA PRO A 243 -19.08 5.69 -11.29
C PRO A 243 -19.54 7.14 -11.20
N LEU A 244 -20.77 7.42 -11.60
CA LEU A 244 -21.42 8.71 -11.39
C LEU A 244 -21.93 8.90 -9.96
N ASP A 245 -21.85 7.96 -9.04
CA ASP A 245 -22.30 8.23 -7.66
C ASP A 245 -21.14 8.60 -6.74
N TRP A 246 -19.95 8.05 -7.01
CA TRP A 246 -18.77 8.31 -6.19
C TRP A 246 -17.91 9.50 -6.64
N SER A 247 -18.08 10.01 -7.86
CA SER A 247 -17.31 11.14 -8.41
C SER A 247 -18.06 12.48 -8.29
N VAL A 248 -19.11 12.50 -7.46
CA VAL A 248 -19.92 13.69 -7.14
C VAL A 248 -19.00 14.78 -6.61
N GLN A 249 -19.31 16.02 -6.98
CA GLN A 249 -18.58 17.18 -6.49
C GLN A 249 -18.47 17.14 -4.95
N GLY A 250 -17.24 17.27 -4.46
CA GLY A 250 -16.96 17.23 -3.02
C GLY A 250 -16.70 15.84 -2.45
N ASN A 251 -16.71 14.76 -3.24
CA ASN A 251 -16.29 13.44 -2.78
C ASN A 251 -14.79 13.19 -2.89
N ALA A 252 -14.06 13.95 -3.70
CA ALA A 252 -12.61 13.79 -3.81
C ALA A 252 -11.95 14.02 -2.44
N ARG A 253 -11.11 13.08 -2.02
CA ARG A 253 -10.43 13.07 -0.72
C ARG A 253 -8.97 12.68 -0.90
N ARG A 254 -8.11 13.17 -0.01
CA ARG A 254 -6.67 12.94 -0.08
C ARG A 254 -6.31 11.46 0.10
N HIS A 255 -7.04 10.76 0.95
CA HIS A 255 -6.85 9.34 1.20
C HIS A 255 -8.14 8.59 0.99
N TRP A 256 -8.02 7.41 0.38
CA TRP A 256 -9.12 6.50 0.17
C TRP A 256 -8.75 5.11 0.67
N ARG A 257 -9.69 4.43 1.31
CA ARG A 257 -9.56 3.06 1.79
C ARG A 257 -10.78 2.26 1.42
N VAL A 258 -10.56 1.04 0.97
CA VAL A 258 -11.63 0.05 0.86
C VAL A 258 -11.67 -0.77 2.13
N VAL A 259 -12.88 -1.08 2.59
CA VAL A 259 -13.16 -2.02 3.67
C VAL A 259 -14.15 -3.05 3.14
N LEU A 260 -13.74 -4.31 3.09
CA LEU A 260 -14.61 -5.41 2.72
C LEU A 260 -15.43 -5.87 3.94
N PRO A 261 -16.67 -6.34 3.76
CA PRO A 261 -17.48 -6.84 4.85
C PRO A 261 -16.92 -8.16 5.38
N SER A 262 -16.80 -8.28 6.71
CA SER A 262 -16.30 -9.50 7.36
C SER A 262 -17.21 -10.71 7.20
N THR A 263 -18.49 -10.48 6.90
CA THR A 263 -19.51 -11.49 6.65
C THR A 263 -20.37 -11.07 5.47
N LEU A 264 -20.61 -11.98 4.53
CA LEU A 264 -21.56 -11.79 3.43
C LEU A 264 -22.74 -12.74 3.61
N SER A 265 -23.96 -12.26 3.36
CA SER A 265 -25.11 -13.16 3.29
C SER A 265 -24.95 -14.13 2.11
N GLY A 266 -25.52 -15.33 2.25
CA GLY A 266 -25.57 -16.30 1.16
C GLY A 266 -26.33 -15.73 -0.04
N SER A 267 -26.03 -16.23 -1.25
CA SER A 267 -26.62 -15.71 -2.51
C SER A 267 -28.15 -15.80 -2.58
N GLY A 268 -28.78 -16.68 -1.80
CA GLY A 268 -30.25 -16.79 -1.67
C GLY A 268 -30.85 -16.02 -0.49
N ASN A 269 -30.04 -15.36 0.34
CA ASN A 269 -30.53 -14.52 1.43
C ASN A 269 -30.67 -13.08 0.95
N VAL A 270 -31.82 -12.83 0.33
CA VAL A 270 -32.22 -11.57 -0.27
C VAL A 270 -32.87 -10.68 0.79
N ASP A 271 -32.09 -9.78 1.37
CA ASP A 271 -32.68 -8.74 2.21
C ASP A 271 -33.20 -7.57 1.36
N ASN A 272 -34.46 -7.67 0.95
CA ASN A 272 -35.19 -6.58 0.30
C ASN A 272 -35.63 -5.47 1.29
N GLN A 273 -35.32 -5.57 2.58
CA GLN A 273 -35.71 -4.60 3.61
C GLN A 273 -34.70 -3.46 3.81
N GLY A 274 -33.70 -3.34 2.93
CA GLY A 274 -32.81 -2.16 2.90
C GLY A 274 -31.57 -2.24 3.79
N SER A 275 -31.22 -3.39 4.39
CA SER A 275 -29.92 -3.55 5.09
C SER A 275 -28.76 -3.96 4.16
N SER A 276 -28.82 -3.58 2.88
CA SER A 276 -27.77 -3.79 1.86
C SER A 276 -26.38 -3.29 2.31
N ALA A 277 -26.32 -2.44 3.34
CA ALA A 277 -25.12 -2.01 4.06
C ALA A 277 -24.20 -3.12 4.58
N ASN A 278 -24.72 -4.35 4.74
CA ASN A 278 -23.95 -5.52 5.19
C ASN A 278 -23.51 -6.45 4.05
N LEU A 279 -23.88 -6.16 2.80
CA LEU A 279 -23.69 -7.07 1.66
C LEU A 279 -22.60 -6.62 0.68
N SER A 280 -21.96 -5.48 0.96
CA SER A 280 -21.11 -4.78 0.00
C SER A 280 -19.84 -4.26 0.63
N ALA A 281 -18.79 -4.17 -0.17
CA ALA A 281 -17.62 -3.39 0.17
C ALA A 281 -17.98 -1.92 0.40
N ARG A 282 -17.21 -1.26 1.25
CA ARG A 282 -17.31 0.17 1.52
C ARG A 282 -16.03 0.87 1.09
N ILE A 283 -16.19 2.09 0.59
CA ILE A 283 -15.08 2.96 0.27
C ILE A 283 -15.15 4.18 1.20
N LEU A 284 -14.08 4.43 1.92
CA LEU A 284 -13.92 5.55 2.85
C LEU A 284 -12.94 6.56 2.25
N GLY A 285 -13.28 7.83 2.30
CA GLY A 285 -12.44 8.94 1.88
C GLY A 285 -12.29 9.95 3.03
N ALA A 286 -11.06 10.39 3.29
CA ALA A 286 -10.76 11.40 4.31
C ALA A 286 -9.59 12.31 3.89
N ASP A 287 -9.49 13.46 4.55
CA ASP A 287 -8.40 14.43 4.30
C ASP A 287 -7.11 14.06 5.03
N THR A 288 -7.21 13.27 6.11
CA THR A 288 -6.07 12.84 6.93
C THR A 288 -6.10 11.34 7.19
N PHE A 289 -4.92 10.75 7.47
CA PHE A 289 -4.82 9.36 7.90
C PHE A 289 -5.53 9.10 9.22
N ILE A 290 -5.51 10.07 10.15
CA ILE A 290 -6.15 9.95 11.47
C ILE A 290 -7.67 9.78 11.29
N ASP A 291 -8.28 10.65 10.49
CA ASP A 291 -9.72 10.60 10.22
C ASP A 291 -10.11 9.32 9.46
N LEU A 292 -9.26 8.89 8.51
CA LEU A 292 -9.47 7.65 7.77
C LEU A 292 -9.43 6.42 8.70
N ASP A 293 -8.47 6.36 9.62
CA ASP A 293 -8.35 5.28 10.59
C ASP A 293 -9.52 5.26 11.57
N ALA A 294 -9.94 6.44 12.05
CA ALA A 294 -11.11 6.56 12.92
C ALA A 294 -12.40 6.11 12.20
N ALA A 295 -12.60 6.51 10.94
CA ALA A 295 -13.71 6.06 10.11
C ALA A 295 -13.66 4.55 9.83
N THR A 296 -12.46 4.00 9.60
CA THR A 296 -12.26 2.55 9.39
C THR A 296 -12.68 1.77 10.63
N ALA A 297 -12.21 2.18 11.82
CA ALA A 297 -12.55 1.54 13.07
C ALA A 297 -14.07 1.58 13.36
N ASP A 298 -14.72 2.70 13.02
CA ASP A 298 -16.18 2.85 13.16
C ASP A 298 -16.96 1.90 12.24
N VAL A 299 -16.54 1.76 10.99
CA VAL A 299 -17.14 0.80 10.05
C VAL A 299 -16.95 -0.63 10.52
N LEU A 300 -15.76 -0.99 11.01
CA LEU A 300 -15.49 -2.31 11.57
C LEU A 300 -16.32 -2.60 12.84
N ALA A 301 -16.76 -1.55 13.55
CA ALA A 301 -17.68 -1.65 14.68
C ALA A 301 -19.17 -1.71 14.27
N GLY A 302 -19.49 -1.72 12.97
CA GLY A 302 -20.85 -1.82 12.44
C GLY A 302 -21.55 -0.49 12.14
N ASN A 303 -20.86 0.64 12.28
CA ASN A 303 -21.39 1.97 11.99
C ASN A 303 -21.01 2.43 10.57
N ASN A 304 -21.24 3.70 10.24
CA ASN A 304 -21.14 4.22 8.86
C ASN A 304 -19.83 4.97 8.56
N GLY A 305 -19.01 5.29 9.57
CA GLY A 305 -17.78 6.08 9.46
C GLY A 305 -17.99 7.59 9.29
N CYS A 306 -19.21 8.02 8.93
CA CYS A 306 -19.55 9.40 8.54
C CYS A 306 -19.22 10.49 9.58
N THR A 307 -19.20 10.16 10.87
CA THR A 307 -19.09 11.14 11.98
C THR A 307 -17.67 11.25 12.55
N LYS A 308 -16.67 10.67 11.87
CA LYS A 308 -15.29 10.54 12.40
C LYS A 308 -14.30 11.59 11.91
N ALA A 309 -14.75 12.59 11.16
CA ALA A 309 -13.90 13.70 10.76
C ALA A 309 -13.54 14.57 11.97
N SER A 310 -12.26 14.89 12.13
CA SER A 310 -11.78 15.85 13.11
C SER A 310 -12.31 17.26 12.83
N ALA A 311 -12.43 18.09 13.87
CA ALA A 311 -12.91 19.45 13.74
C ALA A 311 -12.03 20.26 12.76
N GLY A 312 -12.67 20.91 11.79
CA GLY A 312 -12.00 21.72 10.75
C GLY A 312 -11.65 20.97 9.46
N ASN A 313 -11.78 19.64 9.42
CA ASN A 313 -11.60 18.84 8.21
C ASN A 313 -12.92 18.63 7.46
N ASN A 314 -12.86 18.25 6.19
CA ASN A 314 -14.07 17.91 5.44
C ASN A 314 -14.72 16.64 6.01
N PRO A 315 -16.05 16.49 5.87
CA PRO A 315 -16.74 15.27 6.27
C PRO A 315 -16.16 14.02 5.60
N ILE A 316 -16.17 12.91 6.34
CA ILE A 316 -15.80 11.59 5.80
C ILE A 316 -16.73 11.26 4.65
N VAL A 317 -16.14 10.86 3.53
CA VAL A 317 -16.88 10.25 2.41
C VAL A 317 -16.99 8.76 2.70
N SER A 318 -18.20 8.25 2.87
CA SER A 318 -18.46 6.82 3.03
C SER A 318 -19.38 6.39 1.90
N ILE A 319 -18.92 5.45 1.07
CA ILE A 319 -19.62 4.98 -0.12
C ILE A 319 -19.91 3.50 0.05
N LEU A 320 -21.16 3.13 -0.16
CA LEU A 320 -21.65 1.78 -0.13
C LEU A 320 -22.28 1.45 -1.48
N PHE A 321 -22.04 0.24 -1.99
CA PHE A 321 -22.62 -0.18 -3.27
C PHE A 321 -24.01 -0.78 -3.10
N ASN A 322 -24.91 -0.40 -4.01
CA ASN A 322 -26.22 -1.04 -4.12
C ASN A 322 -26.08 -2.45 -4.68
N GLY A 323 -26.50 -3.45 -3.91
CA GLY A 323 -26.35 -4.87 -4.25
C GLY A 323 -24.96 -5.42 -3.92
N ARG A 324 -24.74 -6.71 -4.15
CA ARG A 324 -23.49 -7.38 -3.77
C ARG A 324 -22.36 -7.03 -4.74
N VAL A 325 -21.34 -6.35 -4.23
CA VAL A 325 -20.17 -5.91 -5.02
C VAL A 325 -18.87 -6.33 -4.36
N ALA A 326 -18.00 -6.97 -5.14
CA ALA A 326 -16.61 -7.21 -4.75
C ALA A 326 -15.72 -6.11 -5.33
N LEU A 327 -14.88 -5.52 -4.48
CA LEU A 327 -13.88 -4.54 -4.87
C LEU A 327 -12.49 -5.14 -4.78
N ILE A 328 -11.81 -5.20 -5.92
CA ILE A 328 -10.51 -5.83 -6.05
C ILE A 328 -9.51 -4.76 -6.51
N PRO A 329 -8.55 -4.35 -5.67
CA PRO A 329 -7.52 -3.43 -6.07
C PRO A 329 -6.51 -4.17 -6.95
N GLU A 330 -6.14 -3.56 -8.08
CA GLU A 330 -5.15 -4.08 -9.01
C GLU A 330 -3.97 -3.11 -9.12
N LEU A 331 -2.77 -3.68 -9.21
CA LEU A 331 -1.50 -3.01 -9.34
C LEU A 331 -1.02 -3.09 -10.78
N PRO A 332 -0.65 -1.96 -11.42
CA PRO A 332 0.02 -2.02 -12.71
C PRO A 332 1.48 -2.46 -12.53
N ILE A 333 1.88 -3.46 -13.30
CA ILE A 333 3.26 -3.96 -13.43
C ILE A 333 3.63 -4.10 -14.91
N VAL A 334 4.90 -4.35 -15.19
CA VAL A 334 5.37 -4.66 -16.55
C VAL A 334 5.85 -6.11 -16.57
N LEU A 335 5.22 -6.97 -17.39
CA LEU A 335 5.66 -8.34 -17.64
C LEU A 335 6.21 -8.42 -19.07
N ASN A 336 7.46 -8.82 -19.26
CA ASN A 336 8.08 -8.97 -20.59
C ASN A 336 7.85 -7.75 -21.50
N LYS A 337 8.06 -6.54 -20.94
CA LYS A 337 7.85 -5.23 -21.59
C LYS A 337 6.39 -4.89 -21.93
N GLN A 338 5.42 -5.68 -21.47
CA GLN A 338 3.99 -5.39 -21.60
C GLN A 338 3.41 -4.94 -20.26
N ALA A 339 2.65 -3.85 -20.27
CA ALA A 339 1.93 -3.41 -19.08
C ALA A 339 0.74 -4.35 -18.83
N ILE A 340 0.66 -4.90 -17.62
CA ILE A 340 -0.46 -5.73 -17.15
C ILE A 340 -0.91 -5.25 -15.77
N THR A 341 -2.13 -5.58 -15.37
CA THR A 341 -2.61 -5.36 -14.00
C THR A 341 -2.76 -6.68 -13.27
N VAL A 342 -2.34 -6.72 -12.00
CA VAL A 342 -2.45 -7.89 -11.13
C VAL A 342 -3.15 -7.51 -9.82
N PRO A 343 -3.99 -8.37 -9.22
CA PRO A 343 -4.60 -8.08 -7.92
C PRO A 343 -3.55 -7.79 -6.84
N LEU A 344 -3.85 -6.87 -5.91
CA LEU A 344 -3.06 -6.68 -4.69
C LEU A 344 -2.99 -8.00 -3.92
N GLY A 345 -1.78 -8.38 -3.49
CA GLY A 345 -1.54 -9.71 -2.91
C GLY A 345 -0.93 -10.70 -3.90
N SER A 346 -0.89 -10.38 -5.20
CA SER A 346 -0.17 -11.21 -6.18
C SER A 346 1.33 -11.24 -5.87
N THR A 347 1.90 -12.42 -6.01
CA THR A 347 3.34 -12.67 -5.88
C THR A 347 3.99 -12.87 -7.25
N VAL A 348 5.33 -12.86 -7.29
CA VAL A 348 6.09 -13.24 -8.48
C VAL A 348 5.66 -14.64 -8.98
N ARG A 349 5.41 -15.58 -8.06
CA ARG A 349 4.92 -16.93 -8.37
C ARG A 349 3.60 -16.89 -9.13
N ASN A 350 2.60 -16.12 -8.66
CA ASN A 350 1.28 -16.08 -9.27
C ASN A 350 1.32 -15.60 -10.73
N VAL A 351 2.27 -14.73 -11.07
CA VAL A 351 2.44 -14.24 -12.46
C VAL A 351 3.18 -15.27 -13.30
N ILE A 352 4.23 -15.89 -12.76
CA ILE A 352 5.00 -16.90 -13.51
C ILE A 352 4.17 -18.16 -13.76
N GLN A 353 3.35 -18.58 -12.80
CA GLN A 353 2.43 -19.73 -12.92
C GLN A 353 1.45 -19.66 -14.10
N GLN A 354 1.29 -18.48 -14.72
CA GLN A 354 0.51 -18.37 -15.94
C GLN A 354 1.23 -18.93 -17.18
N VAL A 355 2.55 -19.08 -17.12
CA VAL A 355 3.40 -19.47 -18.27
C VAL A 355 4.36 -20.63 -17.95
N ALA A 356 4.66 -20.88 -16.68
CA ALA A 356 5.50 -21.97 -16.22
C ALA A 356 5.21 -22.30 -14.75
N ASP A 357 5.36 -23.55 -14.34
CA ASP A 357 5.17 -23.96 -12.95
C ASP A 357 6.52 -23.95 -12.20
N PRO A 358 6.88 -22.88 -11.47
CA PRO A 358 8.10 -22.89 -10.68
C PRO A 358 7.96 -23.92 -9.56
N ALA A 359 8.90 -24.86 -9.48
CA ALA A 359 8.96 -25.79 -8.37
C ALA A 359 9.06 -25.00 -7.05
N PRO A 360 8.31 -25.37 -5.99
CA PRO A 360 8.52 -24.82 -4.66
C PRO A 360 9.93 -25.17 -4.20
N PHE A 361 10.73 -24.19 -3.78
CA PHE A 361 12.11 -24.45 -3.42
C PHE A 361 12.19 -24.97 -2.00
N GLN A 362 12.31 -26.29 -1.81
CA GLN A 362 12.90 -26.83 -0.58
C GLN A 362 14.01 -27.76 -0.97
N PHE A 363 15.26 -27.35 -0.74
CA PHE A 363 16.40 -28.22 -0.94
C PHE A 363 17.31 -28.15 0.28
N ASN A 364 17.53 -29.31 0.89
CA ASN A 364 18.52 -29.53 1.93
C ASN A 364 19.84 -29.93 1.26
N GLY A 365 20.95 -29.32 1.65
CA GLY A 365 22.29 -29.68 1.18
C GLY A 365 22.62 -29.21 -0.24
N ASN A 366 23.83 -29.57 -0.69
CA ASN A 366 24.55 -29.17 -1.91
C ASN A 366 23.83 -29.40 -3.27
N ASN A 367 22.51 -29.57 -3.29
CA ASN A 367 21.72 -29.73 -4.49
C ASN A 367 21.64 -28.41 -5.26
N THR A 368 22.21 -28.42 -6.47
CA THR A 368 22.11 -27.31 -7.42
C THR A 368 20.91 -27.57 -8.31
N ILE A 369 20.00 -26.60 -8.40
CA ILE A 369 18.88 -26.67 -9.33
C ILE A 369 19.35 -26.08 -10.66
N VAL A 370 19.15 -26.83 -11.74
CA VAL A 370 19.29 -26.32 -13.11
C VAL A 370 17.88 -26.07 -13.62
N THR A 371 17.54 -24.79 -13.76
CA THR A 371 16.32 -24.33 -14.44
C THR A 371 16.73 -23.55 -15.68
N SER A 372 16.06 -23.81 -16.80
CA SER A 372 16.18 -22.97 -18.01
C SER A 372 15.33 -21.71 -17.91
N LEU A 373 14.38 -21.64 -16.98
CA LEU A 373 13.60 -20.43 -16.74
C LEU A 373 14.39 -19.47 -15.87
N GLY A 374 14.88 -18.39 -16.47
CA GLY A 374 15.42 -17.22 -15.77
C GLY A 374 14.32 -16.24 -15.44
N VAL A 375 14.34 -15.69 -14.22
CA VAL A 375 13.35 -14.69 -13.78
C VAL A 375 14.11 -13.49 -13.26
N VAL A 376 13.76 -12.30 -13.73
CA VAL A 376 14.31 -11.06 -13.21
C VAL A 376 13.14 -10.17 -12.84
N LEU A 377 13.09 -9.73 -11.58
CA LEU A 377 12.25 -8.61 -11.22
C LEU A 377 13.11 -7.39 -10.91
N GLN A 378 12.64 -6.23 -11.34
CA GLN A 378 13.23 -4.93 -11.06
C GLN A 378 12.19 -4.08 -10.36
N ARG A 379 12.57 -3.48 -9.24
CA ARG A 379 11.72 -2.57 -8.48
C ARG A 379 12.38 -1.21 -8.42
N TRP A 380 11.59 -0.18 -8.69
CA TRP A 380 12.06 1.19 -8.53
C TRP A 380 12.31 1.49 -7.05
N THR A 381 13.54 1.90 -6.73
CA THR A 381 13.91 2.36 -5.40
C THR A 381 14.79 3.61 -5.49
N GLN A 382 14.87 4.33 -4.38
CA GLN A 382 15.86 5.39 -4.17
C GLN A 382 16.80 4.89 -3.09
N ALA A 383 18.11 4.91 -3.35
CA ALA A 383 19.10 4.43 -2.40
C ALA A 383 19.03 5.23 -1.09
N ALA A 384 18.85 4.53 0.04
CA ALA A 384 18.78 5.13 1.38
C ALA A 384 20.10 5.77 1.85
N ASP A 385 21.24 5.26 1.39
CA ASP A 385 22.57 5.52 1.97
C ASP A 385 23.35 6.65 1.29
N ILE A 386 22.72 7.48 0.46
CA ILE A 386 23.45 8.47 -0.31
C ILE A 386 24.14 9.45 0.66
N PRO A 387 25.49 9.49 0.69
CA PRO A 387 26.20 10.40 1.57
C PRO A 387 25.73 11.82 1.30
N VAL A 388 25.69 12.62 2.35
CA VAL A 388 25.35 14.04 2.33
C VAL A 388 26.05 14.74 1.15
N SER A 389 27.27 14.32 0.77
CA SER A 389 28.08 14.87 -0.33
C SER A 389 27.83 14.35 -1.76
N ALA A 390 26.96 13.36 -2.00
CA ALA A 390 26.81 12.75 -3.34
C ALA A 390 25.73 13.44 -4.19
N GLN A 391 26.11 13.83 -5.41
CA GLN A 391 25.40 14.74 -6.32
C GLN A 391 24.01 14.29 -6.81
N SER A 392 23.54 13.08 -6.52
CA SER A 392 22.27 12.64 -7.10
C SER A 392 21.54 11.66 -6.21
N SER A 393 20.40 12.09 -5.66
CA SER A 393 19.33 11.19 -5.24
C SER A 393 18.66 10.57 -6.46
N SER A 394 19.43 9.81 -7.25
CA SER A 394 18.95 9.19 -8.48
C SER A 394 18.06 8.02 -8.14
N TYR A 395 16.93 7.95 -8.84
CA TYR A 395 16.11 6.76 -8.88
C TYR A 395 16.85 5.69 -9.69
N THR A 396 16.98 4.51 -9.12
CA THR A 396 17.63 3.39 -9.78
C THR A 396 16.72 2.17 -9.70
N PRO A 397 16.49 1.45 -10.81
CA PRO A 397 15.87 0.14 -10.72
C PRO A 397 16.79 -0.76 -9.89
N ALA A 398 16.28 -1.29 -8.78
CA ALA A 398 16.96 -2.31 -8.02
C ALA A 398 16.54 -3.67 -8.51
N ASN A 399 17.53 -4.51 -8.79
CA ASN A 399 17.30 -5.84 -9.32
C ASN A 399 17.03 -6.82 -8.19
N PHE A 400 16.23 -7.83 -8.49
CA PHE A 400 16.11 -9.02 -7.70
C PHE A 400 16.80 -10.13 -8.49
N GLN A 401 17.70 -10.84 -7.83
CA GLN A 401 18.33 -11.99 -8.44
C GLN A 401 17.51 -13.22 -8.11
N PHE A 402 16.67 -13.66 -9.05
CA PHE A 402 16.06 -14.99 -9.00
C PHE A 402 16.89 -15.89 -9.91
N LEU A 403 17.57 -16.88 -9.31
CA LEU A 403 18.31 -17.98 -9.93
C LEU A 403 18.88 -17.72 -11.35
N THR A 404 20.19 -17.50 -11.45
CA THR A 404 20.89 -17.50 -12.74
C THR A 404 21.56 -18.85 -12.95
N SER A 405 20.98 -19.69 -13.83
CA SER A 405 21.47 -20.95 -14.43
C SER A 405 22.06 -22.09 -13.56
N SER A 406 22.62 -21.80 -12.38
CA SER A 406 23.00 -22.77 -11.34
C SER A 406 23.15 -22.06 -9.99
N GLN A 407 22.24 -22.30 -9.06
CA GLN A 407 22.35 -21.75 -7.70
C GLN A 407 21.95 -22.79 -6.65
N GLN A 408 22.54 -22.65 -5.47
CA GLN A 408 22.17 -23.42 -4.29
C GLN A 408 20.76 -23.05 -3.84
N ALA A 409 20.11 -23.99 -3.16
CA ALA A 409 18.81 -23.83 -2.53
C ALA A 409 18.62 -22.44 -1.91
N VAL A 410 17.62 -21.67 -2.37
CA VAL A 410 17.25 -20.41 -1.73
C VAL A 410 16.48 -20.76 -0.45
N PRO A 411 16.86 -20.23 0.71
CA PRO A 411 16.32 -20.70 1.97
C PRO A 411 14.82 -20.36 2.11
N THR A 412 14.03 -21.35 2.53
CA THR A 412 12.59 -21.21 2.83
C THR A 412 12.34 -20.80 4.26
N GLY A 413 11.44 -19.84 4.44
CA GLY A 413 10.83 -19.56 5.73
C GLY A 413 9.34 -19.94 5.74
N PRO A 414 8.65 -19.77 6.88
CA PRO A 414 7.20 -19.99 6.97
C PRO A 414 6.37 -19.12 6.00
N LEU A 415 6.94 -18.04 5.47
CA LEU A 415 6.29 -17.16 4.50
C LEU A 415 6.60 -17.50 3.03
N GLY A 416 7.25 -18.64 2.75
CA GLY A 416 7.52 -19.13 1.40
C GLY A 416 8.98 -19.04 0.97
N ASP A 417 9.18 -19.01 -0.36
CA ASP A 417 10.48 -18.91 -1.03
C ASP A 417 10.58 -17.63 -1.87
N SER A 418 11.66 -17.45 -2.63
CA SER A 418 11.89 -16.24 -3.42
C SER A 418 10.80 -15.90 -4.44
N TYR A 419 10.06 -16.85 -4.98
CA TYR A 419 8.94 -16.53 -5.87
C TYR A 419 7.72 -15.99 -5.12
N ASP A 420 7.65 -16.14 -3.80
CA ASP A 420 6.56 -15.63 -2.98
C ASP A 420 6.73 -14.14 -2.61
N VAL A 421 7.72 -13.45 -3.21
CA VAL A 421 7.87 -11.99 -3.10
C VAL A 421 6.58 -11.32 -3.60
N PRO A 422 5.90 -10.51 -2.76
CA PRO A 422 4.75 -9.73 -3.18
C PRO A 422 5.13 -8.69 -4.23
N LEU A 423 4.28 -8.59 -5.26
CA LEU A 423 4.39 -7.58 -6.31
C LEU A 423 3.86 -6.23 -5.82
N VAL A 424 4.50 -5.17 -6.29
CA VAL A 424 4.12 -3.79 -5.99
C VAL A 424 4.00 -2.99 -7.29
N LYS A 425 3.27 -1.87 -7.24
CA LYS A 425 3.08 -0.96 -8.35
C LYS A 425 4.43 -0.58 -8.98
N GLY A 426 4.52 -0.74 -10.30
CA GLY A 426 5.71 -0.37 -11.09
C GLY A 426 6.83 -1.42 -11.10
N ASP A 427 6.61 -2.60 -10.52
CA ASP A 427 7.51 -3.73 -10.68
C ASP A 427 7.61 -4.13 -12.16
N VAL A 428 8.84 -4.46 -12.59
CA VAL A 428 9.14 -4.95 -13.94
C VAL A 428 9.63 -6.38 -13.82
N LEU A 429 8.82 -7.34 -14.26
CA LEU A 429 9.13 -8.76 -14.30
C LEU A 429 9.50 -9.17 -15.73
N SER A 430 10.59 -9.91 -15.89
CA SER A 430 11.02 -10.49 -17.16
C SER A 430 11.29 -11.97 -16.98
N THR A 431 10.71 -12.80 -17.84
CA THR A 431 11.05 -14.21 -17.97
C THR A 431 12.01 -14.38 -19.15
N GLN A 432 13.08 -15.14 -18.92
CA GLN A 432 14.08 -15.46 -19.92
C GLN A 432 14.02 -16.96 -20.16
N TYR A 433 13.78 -17.35 -21.41
CA TYR A 433 14.01 -18.70 -21.90
C TYR A 433 15.30 -18.66 -22.72
N PRO A 434 16.18 -19.67 -22.61
CA PRO A 434 17.37 -19.78 -23.45
C PRO A 434 17.03 -19.88 -24.94
#